data_AF-A0A353IL52-F1
#
_entry.id   AF-A0A353IL52-F1
#
_cell.length_a   1.000
_cell.length_b   1.000
_cell.length_c   1.000
_cell.angle_alpha   90.00
_cell.angle_beta   90.00
_cell.angle_gamma   90.00
#
_symmetry.space_group_name_H-M   'P 1'
#
loop_
_entity.id
_entity.type
_entity.pdbx_description
1 polymer ?
#
loop_
_entity_poly.entity_id
_entity_poly.type
_entity_poly.pdbx_seq_one_letter_code
_entity_poly.pdbx_strand_id
1 'polypeptide(L)'
;VTDNARLGLDIGSATQLGRYQRWRRFDSAFSGAVMDGMNRLFSNDNAPLRAIRDLGMGLVDRAPGLKRFLVREAAGATGDVPRLLKGEAL
;
A
#
# COMPACT_ATOMS: atom_id res chain seq x y z
N VAL A 1 18.63 1.54 -4.41
CA VAL A 1 18.69 1.87 -5.85
C VAL A 1 19.40 3.20 -6.05
N THR A 2 18.98 4.25 -5.34
CA THR A 2 19.64 5.57 -5.30
C THR A 2 21.13 5.52 -4.92
N ASP A 3 21.51 4.70 -3.93
CA ASP A 3 22.91 4.62 -3.48
C ASP A 3 23.84 4.02 -4.54
N ASN A 4 23.36 3.03 -5.31
CA ASN A 4 24.14 2.40 -6.38
C ASN A 4 24.30 3.33 -7.58
N ALA A 5 23.26 4.10 -7.92
CA ALA A 5 23.35 5.11 -8.98
C ALA A 5 24.44 6.16 -8.66
N ARG A 6 24.60 6.55 -7.39
CA ARG A 6 25.66 7.46 -6.95
C ARG A 6 27.06 6.87 -7.05
N LEU A 7 27.19 5.56 -6.83
CA LEU A 7 28.45 4.84 -6.93
C LEU A 7 28.81 4.45 -8.38
N GLY A 8 28.00 4.87 -9.38
CA GLY A 8 28.19 4.49 -10.78
C GLY A 8 27.93 3.00 -11.05
N LEU A 9 27.28 2.30 -10.11
CA LEU A 9 26.98 0.88 -10.22
C LEU A 9 25.71 0.66 -11.05
N ASP A 10 25.68 -0.42 -11.82
CA ASP A 10 24.51 -0.81 -12.61
C ASP A 10 23.29 -1.07 -11.70
N ILE A 11 22.30 -0.17 -11.83
CA ILE A 11 21.04 -0.21 -11.10
C ILE A 11 20.13 -1.37 -11.54
N GLY A 12 20.34 -1.90 -12.75
CA GLY A 12 19.63 -3.05 -13.33
C GLY A 12 20.28 -4.40 -13.02
N SER A 13 21.41 -4.41 -12.30
CA SER A 13 22.13 -5.64 -11.99
C SER A 13 21.25 -6.64 -11.22
N ALA A 14 21.34 -7.91 -11.58
CA ALA A 14 20.53 -8.98 -10.98
C ALA A 14 20.67 -9.05 -9.44
N THR A 15 21.85 -8.76 -8.91
CA THR A 15 22.11 -8.68 -7.47
C THR A 15 21.29 -7.57 -6.81
N GLN A 16 21.26 -6.38 -7.41
CA GLN A 16 20.53 -5.24 -6.88
C GLN A 16 19.02 -5.42 -7.00
N LEU A 17 18.55 -5.91 -8.15
CA LEU A 17 17.13 -6.23 -8.36
C LEU A 17 16.67 -7.36 -7.45
N GLY A 18 17.49 -8.39 -7.23
CA GLY A 18 17.18 -9.48 -6.29
C GLY A 18 17.02 -8.98 -4.84
N ARG A 19 17.86 -8.02 -4.41
CA ARG A 19 17.70 -7.38 -3.09
C ARG A 19 16.40 -6.57 -3.00
N TYR A 20 16.13 -5.76 -4.02
CA TYR A 20 14.89 -4.96 -4.09
C TYR A 20 13.64 -5.85 -4.11
N GLN A 21 13.62 -6.90 -4.93
CA GLN A 21 12.52 -7.84 -5.02
C GLN A 21 12.27 -8.53 -3.68
N ARG A 22 13.31 -9.01 -2.97
CA ARG A 22 13.13 -9.62 -1.64
C ARG A 22 12.54 -8.65 -0.62
N TRP A 23 12.92 -7.38 -0.69
CA TRP A 23 12.38 -6.33 0.17
C TRP A 23 10.91 -6.02 -0.15
N ARG A 24 10.55 -5.86 -1.43
CA ARG A 24 9.19 -5.45 -1.85
C ARG A 24 8.21 -6.60 -2.08
N ARG A 25 8.65 -7.85 -2.25
CA ARG A 25 7.76 -8.97 -2.65
C ARG A 25 6.56 -9.15 -1.73
N PHE A 26 6.76 -9.03 -0.41
CA PHE A 26 5.69 -9.23 0.57
C PHE A 26 4.72 -8.05 0.57
N ASP A 27 5.25 -6.83 0.53
CA ASP A 27 4.48 -5.60 0.43
C ASP A 27 3.63 -5.57 -0.85
N SER A 28 4.23 -5.90 -2.00
CA SER A 28 3.52 -5.98 -3.28
C SER A 28 2.47 -7.08 -3.31
N ALA A 29 2.76 -8.26 -2.76
CA ALA A 29 1.80 -9.36 -2.70
C ALA A 29 0.62 -9.01 -1.80
N PHE A 30 0.89 -8.42 -0.64
CA PHE A 30 -0.14 -7.96 0.28
C PHE A 30 -1.00 -6.87 -0.36
N SER A 31 -0.39 -5.85 -0.96
CA SER A 31 -1.10 -4.77 -1.66
C SER A 31 -1.99 -5.31 -2.79
N GLY A 32 -1.48 -6.29 -3.57
CA GLY A 32 -2.25 -6.95 -4.60
C GLY A 32 -3.46 -7.72 -4.04
N ALA A 33 -3.27 -8.47 -2.96
CA ALA A 33 -4.36 -9.21 -2.31
C ALA A 33 -5.42 -8.27 -1.72
N VAL A 34 -5.01 -7.15 -1.12
CA VAL A 34 -5.93 -6.13 -0.61
C VAL A 34 -6.77 -5.54 -1.74
N MET A 35 -6.13 -5.17 -2.86
CA MET A 35 -6.84 -4.60 -4.01
C MET A 35 -7.83 -5.58 -4.64
N ASP A 36 -7.44 -6.84 -4.82
CA ASP A 36 -8.34 -7.88 -5.33
C ASP A 36 -9.51 -8.14 -4.38
N GLY A 37 -9.23 -8.20 -3.07
CA GLY A 37 -10.25 -8.32 -2.02
C GLY A 37 -11.25 -7.16 -2.03
N MET A 38 -10.77 -5.91 -2.17
CA MET A 38 -11.63 -4.75 -2.32
C MET A 38 -12.49 -4.85 -3.58
N ASN A 39 -11.90 -5.18 -4.73
CA ASN A 39 -12.65 -5.33 -5.96
C ASN A 39 -13.76 -6.38 -5.80
N ARG A 40 -13.44 -7.54 -5.21
CA ARG A 40 -14.44 -8.59 -4.98
C ARG A 40 -15.53 -8.18 -3.99
N LEU A 41 -15.20 -7.42 -2.95
CA LEU A 41 -16.15 -6.95 -1.94
C LEU A 41 -17.16 -5.95 -2.53
N PHE A 42 -16.74 -5.12 -3.49
CA PHE A 42 -17.59 -4.07 -4.07
C PHE A 42 -18.22 -4.43 -5.41
N SER A 43 -17.62 -5.33 -6.19
CA SER A 43 -18.07 -5.70 -7.54
C SER A 43 -18.96 -6.96 -7.59
N ASN A 44 -19.34 -7.52 -6.44
CA ASN A 44 -20.14 -8.74 -6.36
C ASN A 44 -21.43 -8.52 -5.55
N ASP A 45 -22.52 -9.14 -5.97
CA ASP A 45 -23.85 -8.98 -5.37
C ASP A 45 -24.20 -10.02 -4.30
N ASN A 46 -23.27 -10.89 -3.93
CA ASN A 46 -23.46 -11.93 -2.91
C ASN A 46 -23.90 -11.35 -1.54
N ALA A 47 -25.00 -11.87 -0.98
CA ALA A 47 -25.63 -11.36 0.24
C ALA A 47 -24.68 -11.27 1.46
N PRO A 48 -23.88 -12.30 1.79
CA PRO A 48 -22.85 -12.19 2.83
C PRO A 48 -21.83 -11.06 2.60
N LEU A 49 -21.32 -10.89 1.38
CA LEU A 49 -20.35 -9.82 1.07
C LEU A 49 -20.98 -8.43 1.20
N ARG A 50 -22.23 -8.31 0.74
CA ARG A 50 -23.04 -7.09 0.92
C ARG A 50 -23.22 -6.74 2.40
N ALA A 51 -23.57 -7.72 3.24
CA ALA A 51 -23.74 -7.49 4.67
C ALA A 51 -22.43 -7.03 5.34
N ILE A 52 -21.30 -7.65 5.00
CA ILE A 52 -19.97 -7.24 5.50
C ILE A 52 -19.65 -5.80 5.08
N ARG A 53 -19.88 -5.47 3.81
CA ARG A 53 -19.66 -4.12 3.26
C ARG A 53 -20.51 -3.08 3.98
N ASP A 54 -21.81 -3.36 4.12
CA ASP A 54 -22.76 -2.41 4.69
C ASP A 54 -22.49 -2.18 6.19
N LEU A 55 -22.11 -3.23 6.93
CA LEU A 55 -21.62 -3.10 8.30
C LEU A 55 -20.34 -2.26 8.38
N GLY A 56 -19.36 -2.53 7.51
CA GLY A 56 -18.10 -1.80 7.46
C GLY A 56 -18.30 -0.30 7.19
N MET A 57 -19.10 0.03 6.18
CA MET A 57 -19.45 1.42 5.86
C MET A 57 -20.22 2.09 7.01
N GLY A 58 -21.16 1.39 7.62
CA GLY A 58 -21.92 1.90 8.77
C GLY A 58 -21.05 2.17 10.01
N LEU A 59 -19.94 1.46 10.19
CA LEU A 59 -18.96 1.72 11.25
C LEU A 59 -18.08 2.93 10.91
N VAL A 60 -17.57 3.01 9.69
CA VAL A 60 -16.71 4.11 9.23
C VAL A 60 -17.44 5.45 9.25
N ASP A 61 -18.71 5.47 8.82
CA ASP A 61 -19.50 6.70 8.82
C ASP A 61 -19.88 7.20 10.22
N ARG A 62 -19.98 6.30 11.20
CA ARG A 62 -20.25 6.67 12.60
C ARG A 62 -18.99 7.02 13.39
N ALA A 63 -17.80 6.75 12.85
CA ALA A 63 -16.52 6.98 13.52
C ALA A 63 -15.62 7.93 12.69
N PRO A 64 -15.81 9.26 12.77
CA PRO A 64 -15.06 10.22 11.97
C PRO A 64 -13.54 10.18 12.21
N GLY A 65 -13.09 9.81 13.41
CA GLY A 65 -11.68 9.58 13.70
C GLY A 65 -11.09 8.39 12.94
N LEU A 66 -11.81 7.26 12.91
CA LEU A 66 -11.44 6.08 12.13
C LEU A 66 -11.41 6.40 10.64
N LYS A 67 -12.43 7.09 10.12
CA LYS A 67 -12.49 7.53 8.73
C LYS A 67 -11.27 8.37 8.35
N ARG A 68 -10.92 9.37 9.16
CA ARG A 68 -9.72 10.21 8.94
C ARG A 68 -8.43 9.41 8.97
N PHE A 69 -8.30 8.48 9.91
CA PHE A 69 -7.14 7.59 10.00
C PHE A 69 -7.00 6.73 8.75
N LEU A 70 -8.06 6.03 8.34
CA LEU A 70 -8.07 5.18 7.14
C LEU A 70 -7.72 5.96 5.87
N VAL A 71 -8.27 7.17 5.70
CA VAL A 71 -7.95 8.04 4.55
C VAL A 71 -6.48 8.44 4.57
N ARG A 72 -5.93 8.81 5.74
CA ARG A 72 -4.52 9.21 5.86
C ARG A 72 -3.56 8.06 5.58
N GLU A 73 -3.92 6.86 6.04
CA GLU A 73 -3.20 5.63 5.75
C GLU A 73 -3.21 5.30 4.25
N ALA A 74 -4.39 5.33 3.62
CA ALA A 74 -4.54 5.07 2.20
C ALA A 74 -3.81 6.10 1.31
N ALA A 75 -3.68 7.34 1.77
CA ALA A 75 -2.88 8.37 1.10
C ALA A 75 -1.36 8.13 1.19
N GLY A 76 -0.91 7.11 1.93
CA GLY A 76 0.52 6.84 2.15
C GLY A 76 1.20 7.91 3.01
N ALA A 77 0.43 8.66 3.81
CA ALA A 77 0.93 9.74 4.65
C ALA A 77 1.35 9.26 6.06
N THR A 78 1.34 7.96 6.30
CA THR A 78 1.72 7.34 7.59
C THR A 78 2.83 6.31 7.38
N GLY A 79 3.79 6.26 8.31
CA GLY A 79 4.92 5.32 8.28
C GLY A 79 6.26 5.94 7.85
N ASP A 80 7.25 5.08 7.61
CA ASP A 80 8.61 5.51 7.24
C ASP A 80 8.70 5.74 5.72
N VAL A 81 8.15 6.87 5.29
CA VAL A 81 8.09 7.22 3.87
C VAL A 81 9.49 7.54 3.31
N PRO A 82 9.82 7.13 2.07
CA PRO A 82 11.08 7.45 1.40
C PRO A 82 11.46 8.93 1.51
N ARG A 83 12.76 9.24 1.65
CA ARG A 83 13.29 10.63 1.72
C ARG A 83 12.77 11.52 0.57
N LEU A 84 12.58 10.93 -0.60
CA LEU A 84 11.94 11.53 -1.78
C LEU A 84 10.52 12.05 -1.52
N LEU A 85 9.69 11.30 -0.77
CA LEU A 85 8.34 11.71 -0.38
C LEU A 85 8.34 12.71 0.79
N LYS A 86 9.41 12.73 1.60
CA LYS A 86 9.63 13.73 2.66
C LYS A 86 10.14 15.08 2.13
N GLY A 87 10.46 15.18 0.84
CA GLY A 87 11.11 16.36 0.25
C GLY A 87 12.55 16.56 0.74
N GLU A 88 13.15 15.54 1.35
CA GLU A 88 14.53 15.59 1.82
C GLU A 88 15.48 15.34 0.64
N ALA A 89 16.58 16.09 0.60
CA ALA A 89 17.65 15.83 -0.37
C ALA A 89 18.12 14.38 -0.23
N LEU A 90 18.16 13.63 -1.34
CA LEU A 90 18.66 12.24 -1.36
C LEU A 90 20.10 12.16 -0.87
#